data_AF-A0A8T4XYC0-F1
#
_entry.id   AF-A0A8T4XYC0-F1
#
_cell.length_a   1.000
_cell.length_b   1.000
_cell.length_c   1.000
_cell.angle_alpha   90.00
_cell.angle_beta   90.00
_cell.angle_gamma   90.00
#
_symmetry.space_group_name_H-M   'P 1'
#
loop_
_entity.id
_entity.type
_entity.pdbx_description
1 polymer ?
#
loop_
_entity_poly.entity_id
_entity_poly.type
_entity_poly.pdbx_seq_one_letter_code
_entity_poly.pdbx_strand_id
1 'polypeptide(L)'
;MRYGALALSFLDHVASLGLSKATISKYAEYLVTVLRVIDFNPKRASRKDVERVVAWINSQPYKGWTKRDKKLVLKKLIQYAKYGSRDRDTPYPPEVSWIKVRSNYGDTRVTPDAFLTPRTLKSSSRSYFTKLLPRKPPILTVERNRSL
;
A
#
# COMPACT_ATOMS: atom_id res chain seq x y z
N MET A 1 -0.10 -14.16 -23.91
CA MET A 1 -1.05 -13.05 -23.59
C MET A 1 -1.14 -12.11 -24.79
N ARG A 2 -2.35 -11.70 -25.21
CA ARG A 2 -2.58 -10.89 -26.42
C ARG A 2 -1.94 -9.49 -26.40
N TYR A 3 -1.74 -8.91 -25.22
CA TYR A 3 -1.22 -7.54 -25.04
C TYR A 3 0.11 -7.49 -24.28
N GLY A 4 0.94 -8.53 -24.41
CA GLY A 4 2.22 -8.63 -23.69
C GLY A 4 3.18 -7.47 -23.97
N ALA A 5 3.35 -7.10 -25.24
CA ALA A 5 4.22 -5.97 -25.62
C ALA A 5 3.76 -4.64 -24.99
N LEU A 6 2.45 -4.37 -25.00
CA LEU A 6 1.90 -3.18 -24.36
C LEU A 6 2.14 -3.18 -22.84
N ALA A 7 2.04 -4.35 -22.20
CA ALA A 7 2.29 -4.50 -20.78
C ALA A 7 3.74 -4.17 -20.43
N LEU A 8 4.69 -4.69 -21.22
CA LEU A 8 6.11 -4.43 -21.04
C LEU A 8 6.43 -2.95 -21.24
N SER A 9 6.01 -2.35 -22.35
CA SER A 9 6.24 -0.91 -22.59
C SER A 9 5.61 -0.03 -21.50
N PHE A 10 4.45 -0.42 -20.98
CA PHE A 10 3.85 0.28 -19.85
C PHE A 10 4.71 0.16 -18.58
N LEU A 11 5.23 -1.03 -18.26
CA LEU A 11 6.08 -1.23 -17.08
C LEU A 11 7.43 -0.53 -17.22
N ASP A 12 8.02 -0.52 -18.41
CA ASP A 12 9.25 0.23 -18.71
C ASP A 12 9.03 1.73 -18.53
N HIS A 13 7.88 2.25 -18.99
CA HIS A 13 7.48 3.63 -18.74
C HIS A 13 7.26 3.91 -17.25
N VAL A 14 6.65 2.99 -16.50
CA VAL A 14 6.49 3.13 -15.05
C VAL A 14 7.84 3.16 -14.34
N ALA A 15 8.81 2.38 -14.81
CA ALA A 15 10.17 2.36 -14.27
C ALA A 15 10.95 3.64 -14.62
N SER A 16 10.79 4.18 -15.84
CA SER A 16 11.47 5.41 -16.26
C SER A 16 11.03 6.64 -15.46
N LEU A 17 9.82 6.63 -14.89
CA LEU A 17 9.32 7.67 -13.99
C LEU A 17 9.93 7.63 -12.56
N GLY A 18 10.88 6.72 -12.31
CA GLY A 18 11.57 6.62 -11.02
C GLY A 18 10.73 5.99 -9.89
N LEU A 19 9.70 5.21 -10.22
CA LEU A 19 8.87 4.55 -9.22
C LEU A 19 9.61 3.38 -8.55
N SER A 20 9.28 3.12 -7.29
CA SER A 20 9.92 2.04 -6.52
C SER A 20 9.63 0.64 -7.10
N LYS A 21 10.56 -0.30 -6.88
CA LYS A 21 10.39 -1.72 -7.28
C LYS A 21 9.08 -2.31 -6.78
N ALA A 22 8.73 -2.04 -5.51
CA ALA A 22 7.46 -2.48 -4.93
C ALA A 22 6.23 -1.93 -5.69
N THR A 23 6.30 -0.67 -6.14
CA THR A 23 5.26 -0.08 -6.97
C THR A 23 5.17 -0.81 -8.31
N ILE A 24 6.30 -1.01 -9.01
CA ILE A 24 6.35 -1.71 -10.29
C ILE A 24 5.77 -3.12 -10.17
N SER A 25 6.16 -3.88 -9.13
CA SER A 25 5.62 -5.22 -8.85
C SER A 25 4.11 -5.20 -8.64
N LYS A 26 3.60 -4.23 -7.86
CA LYS A 26 2.16 -4.05 -7.66
C LYS A 26 1.42 -3.78 -8.97
N TYR A 27 1.99 -2.93 -9.83
CA TYR A 27 1.41 -2.68 -11.16
C TYR A 27 1.41 -3.95 -12.01
N ALA A 28 2.52 -4.71 -12.04
CA ALA A 28 2.63 -5.95 -12.81
C ALA A 28 1.57 -6.98 -12.39
N GLU A 29 1.38 -7.21 -11.08
CA GLU A 29 0.40 -8.16 -10.56
C GLU A 29 -1.03 -7.83 -11.03
N TYR A 30 -1.45 -6.57 -10.86
CA TYR A 30 -2.80 -6.16 -11.24
C TYR A 30 -2.97 -6.04 -12.75
N LEU A 31 -1.92 -5.65 -13.48
CA LEU A 31 -1.92 -5.53 -14.92
C LEU A 31 -2.18 -6.89 -15.59
N VAL A 32 -1.55 -7.97 -15.10
CA VAL A 32 -1.81 -9.32 -15.60
C VAL A 32 -3.28 -9.69 -15.46
N THR A 33 -3.91 -9.35 -14.33
CA THR A 33 -5.35 -9.63 -14.15
C THR A 33 -6.20 -8.83 -15.12
N VAL A 34 -5.93 -7.53 -15.24
CA VAL A 34 -6.71 -6.63 -16.10
C VAL A 34 -6.59 -7.03 -17.57
N LEU A 35 -5.38 -7.36 -18.04
CA LEU A 35 -5.13 -7.75 -19.44
C LEU A 35 -5.74 -9.11 -19.82
N ARG A 36 -6.02 -9.99 -18.85
CA ARG A 36 -6.72 -11.26 -19.10
C ARG A 36 -8.21 -11.04 -19.41
N VAL A 37 -8.79 -9.94 -18.93
CA VAL A 37 -10.23 -9.65 -19.06
C VAL A 37 -10.51 -8.71 -20.23
N ILE A 38 -9.52 -7.90 -20.62
CA ILE A 38 -9.65 -7.00 -21.78
C ILE A 38 -9.70 -7.82 -23.08
N ASP A 39 -10.80 -7.68 -23.80
CA ASP A 39 -11.04 -8.27 -25.12
C ASP A 39 -10.86 -7.24 -26.28
N PHE A 40 -10.74 -5.96 -25.94
CA PHE A 40 -10.60 -4.83 -26.87
C PHE A 40 -9.17 -4.30 -26.96
N ASN A 41 -8.87 -3.53 -28.01
CA ASN A 41 -7.57 -2.84 -28.14
C ASN A 41 -7.52 -1.62 -27.19
N PRO A 42 -6.62 -1.57 -26.20
CA PRO A 42 -6.53 -0.45 -25.25
C PRO A 42 -6.35 0.93 -25.90
N LYS A 43 -5.68 1.01 -27.05
CA LYS A 43 -5.49 2.28 -27.79
C LYS A 43 -6.80 2.82 -28.38
N ARG A 44 -7.73 1.92 -28.73
CA ARG A 44 -9.03 2.23 -29.36
C ARG A 44 -10.21 1.99 -28.41
N ALA A 45 -9.94 1.84 -27.11
CA ALA A 45 -10.95 1.55 -26.12
C ALA A 45 -12.03 2.63 -26.11
N SER A 46 -13.30 2.20 -26.13
CA SER A 46 -14.45 3.05 -25.88
C SER A 46 -14.79 3.10 -24.39
N ARG A 47 -15.61 4.07 -23.99
CA ARG A 47 -16.11 4.16 -22.62
C ARG A 47 -16.88 2.90 -22.19
N LYS A 48 -17.72 2.34 -23.07
CA LYS A 48 -18.48 1.11 -22.80
C LYS A 48 -17.55 -0.07 -22.53
N ASP A 49 -16.43 -0.15 -23.24
CA ASP A 49 -15.43 -1.22 -23.04
C ASP A 49 -14.80 -1.16 -21.65
N VAL A 50 -14.41 0.05 -21.23
CA VAL A 50 -13.89 0.30 -19.89
C VAL A 50 -14.94 -0.02 -18.83
N GLU A 51 -16.20 0.38 -19.03
CA GLU A 51 -17.30 0.10 -18.11
C GLU A 51 -17.52 -1.40 -17.91
N ARG A 52 -17.43 -2.22 -18.97
CA ARG A 52 -17.53 -3.69 -18.85
C ARG A 52 -16.44 -4.27 -17.95
N VAL A 53 -15.19 -3.81 -18.12
CA VAL A 53 -14.08 -4.27 -17.27
C VAL A 53 -14.26 -3.81 -15.82
N VAL A 54 -14.70 -2.57 -15.60
CA VAL A 54 -14.97 -2.05 -14.25
C VAL A 54 -16.12 -2.82 -13.58
N ALA A 55 -17.18 -3.17 -14.32
CA ALA A 55 -18.28 -3.99 -13.84
C ALA A 55 -17.79 -5.40 -13.46
N TRP A 56 -16.94 -6.01 -14.29
CA TRP A 56 -16.30 -7.29 -13.96
C TRP A 56 -15.44 -7.20 -12.69
N ILE A 57 -14.62 -6.16 -12.52
CA ILE A 57 -13.82 -5.96 -11.28
C ILE A 57 -14.74 -5.84 -10.05
N ASN A 58 -15.89 -5.18 -10.20
CA ASN A 58 -16.85 -5.02 -9.11
C ASN A 58 -17.54 -6.33 -8.73
N SER A 59 -17.82 -7.21 -9.69
CA SER A 59 -18.46 -8.51 -9.44
C SER A 59 -17.53 -9.53 -8.78
N GLN A 60 -16.22 -9.35 -8.87
CA GLN A 60 -15.26 -10.27 -8.24
C GLN A 60 -15.29 -10.20 -6.70
N PRO A 61 -15.00 -11.31 -5.99
CA PRO A 61 -14.94 -11.37 -4.53
C PRO A 61 -13.64 -10.76 -3.95
N TYR A 62 -13.20 -9.62 -4.49
CA TYR A 62 -12.01 -8.91 -4.03
C TYR A 62 -12.34 -7.94 -2.88
N LYS A 63 -11.35 -7.73 -1.99
CA LYS A 63 -11.41 -6.65 -1.01
C LYS A 63 -11.51 -5.28 -1.70
N GLY A 64 -12.14 -4.31 -1.03
CA GLY A 64 -12.40 -2.98 -1.61
C GLY A 64 -11.13 -2.26 -2.10
N TRP A 65 -10.03 -2.39 -1.35
CA TRP A 65 -8.73 -1.81 -1.74
C TRP A 65 -8.15 -2.47 -3.00
N THR A 66 -8.31 -3.78 -3.16
CA THR A 66 -7.86 -4.51 -4.35
C THR A 66 -8.69 -4.12 -5.58
N LYS A 67 -10.02 -3.98 -5.44
CA LYS A 67 -10.88 -3.46 -6.51
C LYS A 67 -10.44 -2.06 -6.94
N ARG A 68 -10.14 -1.19 -5.97
CA ARG A 68 -9.65 0.18 -6.21
C ARG A 68 -8.32 0.18 -6.96
N ASP A 69 -7.36 -0.63 -6.53
CA ASP A 69 -6.06 -0.70 -7.18
C ASP A 69 -6.15 -1.26 -8.61
N LYS A 70 -6.96 -2.30 -8.86
CA LYS A 70 -7.19 -2.80 -10.22
C LYS A 70 -7.82 -1.74 -11.14
N LYS A 71 -8.79 -0.96 -10.64
CA LYS A 71 -9.36 0.17 -11.38
C LYS A 71 -8.34 1.27 -11.67
N LEU A 72 -7.42 1.54 -10.73
CA LEU A 72 -6.33 2.49 -10.94
C LEU A 72 -5.39 2.03 -12.05
N VAL A 73 -5.01 0.74 -12.04
CA VAL A 73 -4.16 0.17 -13.09
C VAL A 73 -4.85 0.22 -14.45
N LEU A 74 -6.13 -0.14 -14.54
CA LEU A 74 -6.92 0.01 -15.77
C LEU A 74 -6.91 1.45 -16.28
N LYS A 75 -7.17 2.42 -15.40
CA LYS A 75 -7.17 3.85 -15.73
C LYS A 75 -5.82 4.30 -16.28
N LYS A 76 -4.71 3.90 -15.64
CA LYS A 76 -3.35 4.23 -16.06
C LYS A 76 -2.92 3.52 -17.35
N LEU A 77 -3.36 2.28 -17.56
CA LEU A 77 -3.10 1.54 -18.78
C LEU A 77 -3.75 2.22 -20.01
N ILE A 78 -5.02 2.61 -19.91
CA ILE A 78 -5.73 3.28 -21.02
C ILE A 78 -5.13 4.67 -21.29
N GLN A 79 -4.77 5.41 -20.23
CA GLN A 79 -4.07 6.69 -20.35
C GLN A 79 -2.77 6.52 -21.15
N TYR A 80 -1.92 5.56 -20.76
CA TYR A 80 -0.67 5.27 -21.46
C TYR A 80 -0.90 4.77 -22.89
N ALA A 81 -1.88 3.90 -23.11
CA ALA A 81 -2.16 3.37 -24.44
C ALA A 81 -2.59 4.45 -25.44
N LYS A 82 -3.34 5.47 -25.00
CA LYS A 82 -3.82 6.56 -25.86
C LYS A 82 -2.81 7.69 -26.02
N TYR A 83 -2.10 8.07 -24.95
CA TYR A 83 -1.26 9.27 -24.93
C TYR A 83 0.25 8.98 -24.86
N GLY A 84 0.64 7.72 -24.68
CA GLY A 84 2.05 7.32 -24.56
C GLY A 84 2.73 7.73 -23.26
N SER A 85 2.05 8.48 -22.39
CA SER A 85 2.58 8.89 -21.09
C SER A 85 1.55 8.73 -19.96
N ARG A 86 2.10 8.57 -18.76
CA ARG A 86 1.38 8.46 -17.48
C ARG A 86 1.58 9.70 -16.58
N ASP A 87 2.29 10.71 -17.07
CA ASP A 87 2.68 11.88 -16.29
C ASP A 87 1.50 12.58 -15.63
N ARG A 88 1.80 13.33 -14.57
CA ARG A 88 0.80 14.08 -13.80
C ARG A 88 0.04 15.07 -14.69
N ASP A 89 0.73 15.65 -15.65
CA ASP A 89 0.19 16.68 -16.55
C ASP A 89 -0.55 16.06 -17.75
N THR A 90 -0.33 14.77 -18.02
CA THR A 90 -1.08 14.05 -19.04
C THR A 90 -2.54 13.90 -18.56
N PRO A 91 -3.54 14.44 -19.29
CA PRO A 91 -4.92 14.32 -18.87
C PRO A 91 -5.40 12.87 -18.94
N TYR A 92 -6.50 12.58 -18.24
CA TYR A 92 -7.17 11.30 -18.41
C TYR A 92 -8.08 11.32 -19.64
N PRO A 93 -8.06 10.27 -20.48
CA PRO A 93 -9.04 10.10 -21.54
C PRO A 93 -10.47 10.13 -20.98
N PRO A 94 -11.46 10.64 -21.74
CA PRO A 94 -12.86 10.70 -21.29
C PRO A 94 -13.44 9.32 -20.93
N GLU A 95 -12.90 8.25 -21.52
CA GLU A 95 -13.31 6.86 -21.27
C GLU A 95 -12.97 6.38 -19.86
N VAL A 96 -12.00 7.02 -19.18
CA VAL A 96 -11.54 6.64 -17.83
C VAL A 96 -11.58 7.78 -16.82
N SER A 97 -11.86 9.02 -17.26
CA SER A 97 -11.88 10.21 -16.38
C SER A 97 -12.93 10.09 -15.28
N TRP A 98 -14.08 9.47 -15.57
CA TRP A 98 -15.19 9.23 -14.63
C TRP A 98 -14.85 8.26 -13.49
N ILE A 99 -13.80 7.44 -13.63
CA ILE A 99 -13.38 6.50 -12.59
C ILE A 99 -12.71 7.28 -11.47
N LYS A 100 -13.44 7.46 -10.36
CA LYS A 100 -12.93 8.09 -9.14
C LYS A 100 -12.11 7.08 -8.34
N VAL A 101 -10.79 7.18 -8.43
CA VAL A 101 -9.86 6.49 -7.53
C VAL A 101 -9.33 7.55 -6.58
N ARG A 102 -9.78 7.58 -5.32
CA ARG A 102 -9.11 8.42 -4.31
C ARG A 102 -7.64 7.96 -4.23
N SER A 103 -6.68 8.83 -3.96
CA SER A 103 -5.34 8.39 -3.51
C SER A 103 -5.43 8.21 -2.00
N ASN A 104 -4.78 7.20 -1.43
CA ASN A 104 -4.68 7.07 0.03
C ASN A 104 -3.46 7.84 0.53
N TYR A 105 -3.20 9.03 -0.03
CA TYR A 105 -2.07 9.89 0.36
C TYR A 105 -2.32 10.60 1.71
N GLY A 106 -3.22 10.06 2.53
CA GLY A 106 -3.66 10.62 3.80
C GLY A 106 -3.86 9.57 4.89
N ASP A 107 -3.36 8.34 4.70
CA ASP A 107 -3.30 7.34 5.77
C ASP A 107 -1.91 7.38 6.45
N THR A 108 -1.49 8.61 6.79
CA THR A 108 -0.28 8.92 7.56
C THR A 108 -0.67 9.44 8.94
N ARG A 109 -1.62 8.77 9.60
CA ARG A 109 -1.91 9.02 11.02
C ARG A 109 -2.11 7.72 11.78
N VAL A 110 -1.04 6.93 11.81
CA VAL A 110 -0.63 6.42 13.13
C VAL A 110 0.18 7.55 13.75
N THR A 111 -0.46 8.36 14.58
CA THR A 111 0.28 9.19 15.54
C THR A 111 1.03 8.22 16.47
N PRO A 112 2.32 8.46 16.78
CA PRO A 112 3.05 7.66 17.77
C PRO A 112 2.33 7.59 19.13
N ASP A 113 1.50 8.60 19.44
CA ASP A 113 0.67 8.66 20.65
C ASP A 113 -0.38 7.53 20.78
N ALA A 114 -0.76 6.85 19.70
CA ALA A 114 -1.67 5.70 19.80
C ALA A 114 -1.02 4.46 20.45
N PHE A 115 0.33 4.40 20.49
CA PHE A 115 1.06 3.31 21.14
C PHE A 115 1.24 3.49 22.65
N LEU A 116 1.00 4.69 23.18
CA LEU A 116 1.16 4.98 24.61
C LEU A 116 -0.20 5.21 25.27
N THR A 117 -1.09 4.22 25.20
CA THR A 117 -2.22 4.18 26.13
C THR A 117 -1.74 3.47 27.41
N PRO A 118 -1.64 4.13 28.58
CA PRO A 118 -1.16 3.51 29.82
C PRO A 118 -2.10 2.45 30.43
N ARG A 119 -3.15 2.01 29.72
CA ARG A 119 -4.29 1.31 30.33
C ARG A 119 -4.40 -0.20 30.10
N THR A 120 -3.43 -0.86 29.50
CA THR A 120 -3.49 -2.34 29.33
C THR A 120 -2.18 -3.09 29.59
N LEU A 121 -1.29 -2.55 30.44
CA LEU A 121 -0.12 -3.31 30.96
C LEU A 121 -0.27 -3.69 32.44
N LYS A 122 -1.45 -4.18 32.83
CA LYS A 122 -1.65 -4.84 34.13
C LYS A 122 -2.46 -6.11 33.94
N SER A 123 -1.83 -7.20 33.50
CA SER A 123 -2.35 -8.55 33.78
C SER A 123 -1.45 -9.73 33.38
N SER A 124 -0.30 -9.58 32.72
CA SER A 124 0.47 -10.78 32.33
C SER A 124 1.98 -10.59 32.29
N SER A 125 2.56 -10.35 33.45
CA SER A 125 4.01 -10.53 33.69
C SER A 125 4.25 -10.87 35.16
N ARG A 126 3.57 -11.92 35.64
CA ARG A 126 3.90 -12.58 36.90
C ARG A 126 4.22 -14.03 36.58
N SER A 127 5.44 -14.31 36.07
CA SER A 127 5.94 -15.69 36.13
C SER A 127 7.45 -15.88 35.90
N TYR A 128 8.21 -14.97 35.28
CA TYR A 128 9.61 -15.31 34.95
C TYR A 128 10.59 -14.13 35.11
N PHE A 129 10.70 -13.56 36.32
CA PHE A 129 11.86 -12.71 36.63
C PHE A 129 12.19 -12.71 38.13
N THR A 130 12.20 -13.90 38.74
CA THR A 130 12.65 -14.11 40.13
C THR A 130 13.74 -15.19 40.20
N LYS A 131 14.68 -15.19 39.27
CA LYS A 131 15.98 -15.85 39.42
C LYS A 131 17.02 -14.97 38.74
N LEU A 132 18.11 -14.70 39.45
CA LEU A 132 19.34 -14.01 39.02
C LEU A 132 19.40 -12.49 39.25
N LEU A 133 19.52 -12.09 40.52
CA LEU A 133 20.53 -11.10 40.91
C LEU A 133 21.12 -11.45 42.30
N PRO A 134 22.44 -11.32 42.50
CA PRO A 134 23.10 -11.67 43.75
C PRO A 134 22.76 -10.69 44.87
N ARG A 135 22.58 -11.21 46.09
CA ARG A 135 22.36 -10.41 47.30
C ARG A 135 23.61 -9.60 47.63
N LYS A 136 23.51 -8.26 47.63
CA LYS A 136 24.47 -7.40 48.35
C LYS A 136 24.26 -7.58 49.86
N PRO A 137 25.32 -7.77 50.67
CA PRO A 137 25.19 -7.80 52.12
C PRO A 137 24.95 -6.38 52.67
N PRO A 138 24.30 -6.25 53.84
CA PRO A 138 23.96 -4.96 54.44
C PRO A 138 25.21 -4.23 54.96
N ILE A 139 25.26 -2.92 54.70
CA ILE A 139 26.27 -2.00 55.21
C ILE A 139 25.92 -1.69 56.67
N LEU A 140 26.82 -1.99 57.61
CA LEU A 140 26.72 -1.57 59.00
C LEU A 140 26.96 -0.05 59.07
N THR A 141 25.95 0.70 59.51
CA THR A 141 26.08 2.11 59.86
C THR A 141 26.82 2.22 61.19
N VAL A 142 28.06 2.70 61.17
CA VAL A 142 28.78 3.15 62.36
C VAL A 142 28.35 4.58 62.65
N GLU A 143 27.44 4.76 63.61
CA GLU A 143 27.19 6.03 64.28
C GLU A 143 28.43 6.40 65.12
N ARG A 144 29.23 7.33 64.62
CA ARG A 144 30.21 8.09 65.41
C ARG A 144 29.52 9.37 65.86
N ASN A 145 29.24 9.50 67.15
CA ASN A 145 29.19 10.81 67.80
C ASN A 145 30.00 10.77 69.09
N ARG A 146 30.91 11.74 69.19
CA ARG A 146 31.85 12.00 70.29
C ARG A 146 31.23 12.98 71.29
N SER A 147 31.74 12.90 72.54
CA SER A 147 31.79 13.94 73.59
C SER A 147 30.49 14.12 74.39
N LEU A 148 30.47 14.04 75.72
CA LEU A 148 31.45 14.41 76.76
C LEU A 148 31.65 13.31 77.81
#